data_AF-A0A937UR74-F1
#
_entry.id   AF-A0A937UR74-F1
#
_cell.length_a   1.000
_cell.length_b   1.000
_cell.length_c   1.000
_cell.angle_alpha   90.00
_cell.angle_beta   90.00
_cell.angle_gamma   90.00
#
_symmetry.space_group_name_H-M   'P 1'
#
loop_
_entity.id
_entity.type
_entity.pdbx_description
1 polymer ?
#
loop_
_entity_poly.entity_id
_entity_poly.type
_entity_poly.pdbx_seq_one_letter_code
_entity_poly.pdbx_strand_id
1 'polypeptide(L)'
;MPSEGRAISGAIAGDRLLDLLESGWRRELRAGAVAGRPEADAGLAQAVATALGAQSRALRAGGVAQRWPACVVVGIARAAAGSDTTAFWPAWHRAAGLRSSARSAREWGDAFLAALGALGLPAASTAEVAVLAHATAPEDHAGSEGDLSDGVGQARLDPFGGGVLLMDVVSGQARAALPEEITAEGARLLAFDEDGAPVDGALPADAVWVLCPAGAELRSDAPVRTLVTSTLPLAWRGWRLIQVDLRGACWIALDADADASRRLVRGRTRPVLRTGPPIPGATTVAGRPVLASPPEVLLPPVKATFRVEARRTDSGATLASVTTTGDTWRPEVLWRGVRRPLLGEFVISVTPGLRRTVVLAEGLGVTSYPAPRLTSARGLQPAEAVISAPPGMTVSPAAAAYQEETVTREVTCVAGAVVQRLAVTPPHLRLRIDPEPGSGAEGTGWHHAGPLRLTHDDLWRGGLLRIDLPGAATAPAITVMAGGEPVQVLGALRDGRYPLRRILDTAAVHGGAELTITVDEGTVVTFATVTGAGPANDPWTVTQA
;
A
#
# COMPACT_ATOMS: atom_id res chain seq x y z
N MET A 1 -18.14 -5.52 -44.68
CA MET A 1 -16.77 -5.09 -44.36
C MET A 1 -16.37 -5.74 -43.03
N PRO A 2 -15.53 -6.77 -43.05
CA PRO A 2 -15.02 -7.37 -41.82
C PRO A 2 -13.79 -6.59 -41.34
N SER A 3 -13.77 -6.28 -40.04
CA SER A 3 -12.67 -5.65 -39.33
C SER A 3 -11.51 -6.63 -39.15
N GLU A 4 -10.38 -6.33 -39.76
CA GLU A 4 -9.12 -7.07 -39.62
C GLU A 4 -8.56 -6.95 -38.19
N GLY A 5 -8.52 -8.08 -37.48
CA GLY A 5 -7.69 -8.26 -36.29
C GLY A 5 -6.24 -8.44 -36.70
N ARG A 6 -5.41 -7.43 -36.44
CA ARG A 6 -3.97 -7.47 -36.69
C ARG A 6 -3.27 -8.25 -35.58
N ALA A 7 -2.84 -9.47 -35.87
CA ALA A 7 -1.95 -10.25 -35.02
C ALA A 7 -0.59 -9.56 -34.89
N ILE A 8 -0.18 -9.26 -33.65
CA ILE A 8 1.20 -8.84 -33.35
C ILE A 8 2.01 -10.13 -33.13
N SER A 9 2.50 -10.72 -34.22
CA SER A 9 3.58 -11.71 -34.17
C SER A 9 4.90 -10.99 -34.38
N GLY A 10 5.49 -10.49 -33.29
CA GLY A 10 6.84 -9.94 -33.27
C GLY A 10 7.77 -10.95 -32.61
N ALA A 11 8.35 -11.88 -33.37
CA ALA A 11 9.39 -12.75 -32.86
C ALA A 11 10.60 -11.90 -32.44
N ILE A 12 10.80 -11.74 -31.13
CA ILE A 12 11.97 -11.05 -30.58
C ILE A 12 13.20 -11.88 -30.99
N ALA A 13 14.20 -11.22 -31.60
CA ALA A 13 15.47 -11.87 -31.92
C ALA A 13 16.11 -12.44 -30.64
N GLY A 14 16.61 -13.68 -30.72
CA GLY A 14 17.03 -14.44 -29.52
C GLY A 14 18.12 -13.77 -28.68
N ASP A 15 18.99 -12.95 -29.28
CA ASP A 15 19.98 -12.14 -28.56
C ASP A 15 19.34 -11.04 -27.70
N ARG A 16 18.32 -10.35 -28.24
CA ARG A 16 17.58 -9.32 -27.50
C ARG A 16 16.78 -9.88 -26.34
N LEU A 17 16.25 -11.10 -26.48
CA LEU A 17 15.59 -11.81 -25.38
C LEU A 17 16.58 -12.07 -24.23
N LEU A 18 17.77 -12.57 -24.56
CA LEU A 18 18.81 -12.86 -23.57
C LEU A 18 19.33 -11.58 -22.91
N ASP A 19 19.52 -10.49 -23.66
CA ASP A 19 19.94 -9.19 -23.12
C ASP A 19 18.90 -8.62 -22.14
N LEU A 20 17.60 -8.77 -22.44
CA LEU A 20 16.51 -8.31 -21.57
C LEU A 20 16.49 -9.07 -20.22
N LEU A 21 16.57 -10.39 -20.27
CA LEU A 21 16.44 -11.26 -19.09
C LEU A 21 17.69 -11.28 -18.21
N GLU A 22 18.87 -11.16 -18.82
CA GLU A 22 20.15 -11.22 -18.09
C GLU A 22 20.21 -10.22 -16.94
N SER A 23 19.73 -8.99 -17.15
CA SER A 23 19.75 -7.95 -16.12
C SER A 23 18.86 -8.26 -14.92
N GLY A 24 17.67 -8.82 -15.16
CA GLY A 24 16.69 -9.17 -14.13
C GLY A 24 17.15 -10.38 -13.32
N TRP A 25 17.47 -11.48 -14.01
CA TRP A 25 17.90 -12.72 -13.36
C TRP A 25 19.25 -12.58 -12.66
N ARG A 26 20.18 -11.77 -13.18
CA ARG A 26 21.42 -11.46 -12.45
C ARG A 26 21.15 -10.81 -11.10
N ARG A 27 20.15 -9.91 -11.02
CA ARG A 27 19.77 -9.25 -9.77
C ARG A 27 19.13 -10.24 -8.79
N GLU A 28 18.23 -11.10 -9.27
CA GLU A 28 17.56 -12.12 -8.46
C GLU A 28 18.54 -13.17 -7.93
N LEU A 29 19.41 -13.72 -8.78
CA LEU A 29 20.43 -14.69 -8.37
C LEU A 29 21.38 -14.11 -7.32
N ARG A 30 21.76 -12.83 -7.44
CA ARG A 30 22.57 -12.15 -6.41
C ARG A 30 21.82 -11.88 -5.11
N ALA A 31 20.49 -11.77 -5.17
CA ALA A 31 19.63 -11.64 -4.00
C ALA A 31 19.35 -13.00 -3.31
N GLY A 32 19.92 -14.10 -3.81
CA GLY A 32 19.77 -15.44 -3.26
C GLY A 32 18.62 -16.26 -3.84
N ALA A 33 18.04 -15.83 -4.97
CA ALA A 33 17.02 -16.63 -5.67
C ALA A 33 17.63 -17.94 -6.19
N VAL A 34 16.88 -19.03 -6.08
CA VAL A 34 17.29 -20.35 -6.60
C VAL A 34 17.21 -20.31 -8.14
N ALA A 35 18.27 -20.72 -8.83
CA ALA A 35 18.35 -20.63 -10.30
C ALA A 35 17.27 -21.42 -11.05
N GLY A 36 16.78 -22.52 -10.47
CA GLY A 36 15.62 -23.26 -11.00
C GLY A 36 14.27 -22.55 -10.83
N ARG A 37 14.16 -21.50 -10.00
CA ARG A 37 12.90 -20.90 -9.55
C ARG A 37 12.45 -19.56 -10.17
N PRO A 38 13.18 -18.82 -11.03
CA PRO A 38 12.71 -17.49 -11.43
C PRO A 38 11.40 -17.59 -12.22
N GLU A 39 10.38 -16.79 -11.88
CA GLU A 39 8.94 -16.80 -12.28
C GLU A 39 8.59 -16.82 -13.80
N ALA A 40 9.48 -17.30 -14.66
CA ALA A 40 9.29 -17.45 -16.09
C ALA A 40 8.44 -18.67 -16.42
N ASP A 41 7.36 -18.42 -17.18
CA ASP A 41 6.53 -19.40 -17.90
C ASP A 41 7.39 -20.50 -18.55
N ALA A 42 6.89 -21.73 -18.62
CA ALA A 42 7.56 -22.85 -19.28
C ALA A 42 7.92 -22.53 -20.74
N GLY A 43 7.08 -21.72 -21.41
CA GLY A 43 7.37 -21.18 -22.74
C GLY A 43 8.60 -20.26 -22.78
N LEU A 44 8.81 -19.45 -21.74
CA LEU A 44 9.95 -18.54 -21.63
C LEU A 44 11.26 -19.31 -21.34
N ALA A 45 11.22 -20.32 -20.47
CA ALA A 45 12.38 -21.18 -20.22
C ALA A 45 12.84 -21.91 -21.50
N GLN A 46 11.88 -22.45 -22.27
CA GLN A 46 12.15 -23.09 -23.56
C GLN A 46 12.70 -22.08 -24.59
N ALA A 47 12.16 -20.86 -24.64
CA ALA A 47 12.64 -19.80 -25.52
C ALA A 47 14.08 -19.37 -25.18
N VAL A 48 14.42 -19.27 -23.89
CA VAL A 48 15.79 -18.99 -23.44
C VAL A 48 16.75 -20.11 -23.82
N ALA A 49 16.40 -21.37 -23.54
CA ALA A 49 17.24 -22.51 -23.91
C ALA A 49 17.52 -22.53 -25.43
N THR A 50 16.46 -22.32 -26.23
CA THR A 50 16.55 -22.27 -27.70
C THR A 50 17.40 -21.09 -28.17
N ALA A 51 17.26 -19.91 -27.56
CA ALA A 51 18.09 -18.74 -27.87
C ALA A 51 19.57 -18.98 -27.52
N LEU A 52 19.86 -19.55 -26.35
CA LEU A 52 21.22 -19.90 -25.92
C LEU A 52 21.88 -20.90 -26.88
N GLY A 53 21.15 -21.95 -27.30
CA GLY A 53 21.63 -22.92 -28.27
C GLY A 53 21.80 -22.33 -29.68
N ALA A 54 20.99 -21.35 -30.08
CA ALA A 54 21.19 -20.63 -31.33
C ALA A 54 22.47 -19.77 -31.29
N GLN A 55 22.70 -19.04 -30.21
CA GLN A 55 23.88 -18.18 -30.03
C GLN A 55 25.18 -18.99 -29.88
N SER A 56 25.13 -20.20 -29.31
CA SER A 56 26.32 -21.04 -29.14
C SER A 56 26.91 -21.52 -30.47
N ARG A 57 26.16 -21.45 -31.58
CA ARG A 57 26.70 -21.75 -32.93
C ARG A 57 27.71 -20.71 -33.39
N ALA A 58 27.57 -19.46 -32.95
CA ALA A 58 28.48 -18.36 -33.28
C ALA A 58 29.55 -18.15 -32.19
N LEU A 59 29.17 -18.20 -30.91
CA LEU A 59 30.04 -17.81 -29.80
C LEU A 59 30.67 -18.98 -29.02
N ARG A 60 30.25 -20.23 -29.30
CA ARG A 60 30.47 -21.41 -28.44
C ARG A 60 29.86 -21.23 -27.03
N ALA A 61 29.73 -22.32 -26.28
CA ALA A 61 29.09 -22.29 -24.95
C ALA A 61 29.80 -21.32 -23.98
N GLY A 62 31.13 -21.29 -23.98
CA GLY A 62 31.92 -20.37 -23.15
C GLY A 62 31.68 -18.88 -23.47
N GLY A 63 31.56 -18.51 -24.75
CA GLY A 63 31.28 -17.12 -25.14
C GLY A 63 29.85 -16.70 -24.78
N VAL A 64 28.90 -17.63 -24.81
CA VAL A 64 27.53 -17.41 -24.33
C VAL A 64 27.50 -17.19 -22.82
N ALA A 65 28.24 -18.00 -22.05
CA ALA A 65 28.33 -17.84 -20.59
C ALA A 65 29.02 -16.54 -20.15
N GLN A 66 29.95 -16.01 -20.94
CA GLN A 66 30.56 -14.71 -20.65
C GLN A 66 29.57 -13.55 -20.85
N ARG A 67 28.75 -13.63 -21.91
CA ARG A 67 27.82 -12.56 -22.27
C ARG A 67 26.52 -12.60 -21.46
N TRP A 68 25.98 -13.79 -21.20
CA TRP A 68 24.71 -13.99 -20.51
C TRP A 68 24.80 -15.05 -19.39
N PRO A 69 25.63 -14.84 -18.36
CA PRO A 69 25.84 -15.82 -17.30
C PRO A 69 24.57 -16.16 -16.52
N ALA A 70 23.69 -15.20 -16.22
CA ALA A 70 22.46 -15.47 -15.49
C ALA A 70 21.49 -16.33 -16.32
N CYS A 71 21.37 -16.04 -17.61
CA CYS A 71 20.55 -16.84 -18.53
C CYS A 71 21.07 -18.28 -18.66
N VAL A 72 22.39 -18.48 -18.71
CA VAL A 72 23.00 -19.82 -18.73
C VAL A 72 22.70 -20.59 -17.45
N VAL A 73 22.86 -19.95 -16.29
CA VAL A 73 22.62 -20.60 -14.99
C VAL A 73 21.15 -21.00 -14.83
N VAL A 74 20.23 -20.08 -15.10
CA VAL A 74 18.78 -20.36 -15.02
C VAL A 74 18.35 -21.39 -16.06
N GLY A 75 18.80 -21.25 -17.31
CA GLY A 75 18.39 -22.14 -18.41
C GLY A 75 18.80 -23.60 -18.18
N ILE A 76 20.04 -23.83 -17.72
CA ILE A 76 20.53 -25.19 -17.46
C ILE A 76 19.93 -25.76 -16.18
N ALA A 77 19.86 -24.98 -15.09
CA ALA A 77 19.24 -25.42 -13.83
C ALA A 77 17.77 -25.83 -14.04
N ARG A 78 17.03 -25.11 -14.91
CA ARG A 78 15.65 -25.46 -15.25
C ARG A 78 15.50 -26.67 -16.14
N ALA A 79 16.40 -26.86 -17.11
CA ALA A 79 16.40 -28.09 -17.88
C ALA A 79 16.69 -29.33 -17.01
N ALA A 80 17.42 -29.13 -15.90
CA ALA A 80 17.69 -30.17 -14.91
C ALA A 80 16.59 -30.32 -13.85
N ALA A 81 15.80 -29.29 -13.55
CA ALA A 81 14.68 -29.37 -12.62
C ALA A 81 13.64 -30.39 -13.11
N GLY A 82 13.47 -31.48 -12.34
CA GLY A 82 12.55 -32.59 -12.69
C GLY A 82 13.12 -33.65 -13.63
N SER A 83 14.41 -33.58 -13.99
CA SER A 83 15.11 -34.65 -14.72
C SER A 83 16.00 -35.46 -13.78
N ASP A 84 16.02 -36.78 -13.93
CA ASP A 84 17.00 -37.63 -13.26
C ASP A 84 18.44 -37.22 -13.63
N THR A 85 19.39 -37.51 -12.73
CA THR A 85 20.81 -37.12 -12.86
C THR A 85 21.49 -37.61 -14.15
N THR A 86 20.95 -38.65 -14.79
CA THR A 86 21.45 -39.20 -16.06
C THR A 86 20.75 -38.62 -17.29
N ALA A 87 19.62 -37.93 -17.11
CA ALA A 87 18.74 -37.45 -18.18
C ALA A 87 18.82 -35.93 -18.43
N PHE A 88 19.43 -35.15 -17.52
CA PHE A 88 19.42 -33.69 -17.62
C PHE A 88 20.18 -33.16 -18.85
N TRP A 89 21.36 -33.71 -19.18
CA TRP A 89 22.10 -33.25 -20.36
C TRP A 89 21.31 -33.51 -21.65
N PRO A 90 20.75 -34.70 -21.90
CA PRO A 90 19.80 -34.91 -23.00
C PRO A 90 18.61 -33.94 -23.00
N ALA A 91 18.05 -33.59 -21.83
CA ALA A 91 16.96 -32.63 -21.73
C ALA A 91 17.40 -31.21 -22.14
N TRP A 92 18.54 -30.75 -21.63
CA TRP A 92 19.16 -29.47 -22.03
C TRP A 92 19.42 -29.40 -23.53
N HIS A 93 20.03 -30.42 -24.13
CA HIS A 93 20.33 -30.43 -25.57
C HIS A 93 19.05 -30.38 -26.42
N ARG A 94 17.98 -31.06 -26.00
CA ARG A 94 16.66 -30.96 -26.67
C ARG A 94 16.10 -29.54 -26.55
N ALA A 95 16.09 -28.98 -25.35
CA ALA A 95 15.56 -27.63 -25.11
C ALA A 95 16.36 -26.55 -25.87
N ALA A 96 17.67 -26.74 -26.02
CA ALA A 96 18.55 -25.83 -26.73
C ALA A 96 18.62 -26.06 -28.25
N GLY A 97 17.99 -27.11 -28.78
CA GLY A 97 18.08 -27.46 -30.20
C GLY A 97 19.51 -27.83 -30.63
N LEU A 98 20.24 -28.53 -29.76
CA LEU A 98 21.62 -28.96 -29.95
C LEU A 98 21.71 -30.49 -30.12
N ARG A 99 22.77 -30.96 -30.77
CA ARG A 99 23.06 -32.41 -30.87
C ARG A 99 23.63 -32.90 -29.53
N SER A 100 22.96 -33.87 -28.91
CA SER A 100 23.44 -34.51 -27.69
C SER A 100 24.74 -35.28 -27.95
N SER A 101 25.81 -34.90 -27.27
CA SER A 101 27.09 -35.61 -27.27
C SER A 101 27.85 -35.36 -25.97
N ALA A 102 28.70 -36.30 -25.56
CA ALA A 102 29.52 -36.16 -24.35
C ALA A 102 30.43 -34.91 -24.39
N ARG A 103 30.90 -34.54 -25.59
CA ARG A 103 31.67 -33.31 -25.81
C ARG A 103 30.85 -32.05 -25.55
N SER A 104 29.63 -31.98 -26.09
CA SER A 104 28.74 -30.84 -25.92
C SER A 104 28.25 -30.70 -24.47
N ALA A 105 27.98 -31.82 -23.79
CA ALA A 105 27.67 -31.82 -22.35
C ALA A 105 28.81 -31.23 -21.52
N ARG A 106 30.07 -31.60 -21.82
CA ARG A 106 31.24 -31.03 -21.15
C ARG A 106 31.39 -29.53 -21.43
N GLU A 107 31.27 -29.12 -22.69
CA GLU A 107 31.38 -27.70 -23.08
C GLU A 107 30.32 -26.81 -22.39
N TRP A 108 29.09 -27.30 -22.22
CA TRP A 108 28.04 -26.59 -21.47
C TRP A 108 28.19 -26.69 -19.96
N GLY A 109 28.73 -27.79 -19.43
CA GLY A 109 29.10 -27.90 -18.02
C GLY A 109 30.17 -26.88 -17.62
N ASP A 110 31.23 -26.75 -18.42
CA ASP A 110 32.28 -25.76 -18.20
C ASP A 110 31.74 -24.33 -18.31
N ALA A 111 30.84 -24.08 -19.27
CA ALA A 111 30.17 -22.79 -19.43
C ALA A 111 29.27 -22.44 -18.23
N PHE A 112 28.55 -23.41 -17.67
CA PHE A 112 27.74 -23.24 -16.47
C PHE A 112 28.59 -22.86 -15.25
N LEU A 113 29.69 -23.58 -15.02
CA LEU A 113 30.62 -23.27 -13.93
C LEU A 113 31.25 -21.87 -14.09
N ALA A 114 31.64 -21.50 -15.32
CA ALA A 114 32.15 -20.16 -15.61
C ALA A 114 31.10 -19.07 -15.33
N ALA A 115 29.83 -19.33 -15.66
CA ALA A 115 28.73 -18.43 -15.39
C ALA A 115 28.45 -18.25 -13.89
N LEU A 116 28.48 -19.34 -13.10
CA LEU A 116 28.39 -19.26 -11.63
C LEU A 116 29.52 -18.38 -11.06
N GLY A 117 30.75 -18.58 -11.54
CA GLY A 117 31.91 -17.76 -11.15
C GLY A 117 31.72 -16.27 -11.49
N ALA A 118 31.21 -15.94 -12.68
CA ALA A 118 30.93 -14.57 -13.08
C ALA A 118 29.84 -13.89 -12.23
N LEU A 119 28.92 -14.67 -11.65
CA LEU A 119 27.84 -14.18 -10.80
C LEU A 119 28.20 -14.13 -9.31
N GLY A 120 29.34 -14.71 -8.91
CA GLY A 120 29.73 -14.84 -7.51
C GLY A 120 28.93 -15.90 -6.74
N LEU A 121 28.36 -16.87 -7.45
CA LEU A 121 27.59 -17.97 -6.87
C LEU A 121 28.52 -19.15 -6.51
N PRO A 122 28.16 -19.96 -5.48
CA PRO A 122 28.96 -21.13 -5.13
C PRO A 122 29.00 -22.13 -6.29
N ALA A 123 30.23 -22.46 -6.73
CA ALA A 123 30.49 -23.52 -7.69
C ALA A 123 30.86 -24.81 -6.94
N ALA A 124 30.27 -25.93 -7.32
CA ALA A 124 30.66 -27.25 -6.82
C ALA A 124 31.90 -27.79 -7.55
N SER A 125 32.44 -28.90 -7.08
CA SER A 125 33.64 -29.55 -7.65
C SER A 125 33.44 -30.10 -9.07
N THR A 126 32.20 -30.38 -9.47
CA THR A 126 31.84 -30.81 -10.83
C THR A 126 30.60 -30.07 -11.33
N ALA A 127 30.48 -29.96 -12.66
CA ALA A 127 29.33 -29.29 -13.28
C ALA A 127 28.00 -29.96 -12.95
N GLU A 128 27.95 -31.29 -12.86
CA GLU A 128 26.73 -32.05 -12.57
C GLU A 128 26.20 -31.76 -11.16
N VAL A 129 27.09 -31.78 -10.16
CA VAL A 129 26.74 -31.45 -8.77
C VAL A 129 26.32 -29.98 -8.66
N ALA A 130 26.99 -29.08 -9.37
CA ALA A 130 26.63 -27.67 -9.38
C ALA A 130 25.24 -27.45 -10.02
N VAL A 131 24.97 -28.08 -11.17
CA VAL A 131 23.66 -27.96 -11.84
C VAL A 131 22.54 -28.47 -10.94
N LEU A 132 22.72 -29.63 -10.31
CA LEU A 132 21.70 -30.20 -9.41
C LEU A 132 21.46 -29.32 -8.19
N ALA A 133 22.50 -28.83 -7.52
CA ALA A 133 22.37 -27.95 -6.36
C ALA A 133 21.65 -26.63 -6.68
N HIS A 134 21.72 -26.17 -7.93
CA HIS A 134 21.03 -24.98 -8.41
C HIS A 134 19.65 -25.29 -9.03
N ALA A 135 19.37 -26.56 -9.32
CA ALA A 135 18.11 -27.07 -9.87
C ALA A 135 17.13 -27.54 -8.78
N THR A 136 17.63 -28.05 -7.65
CA THR A 136 16.82 -28.47 -6.48
C THR A 136 16.73 -27.32 -5.46
N ALA A 137 15.52 -27.05 -4.95
CA ALA A 137 15.41 -26.33 -3.68
C ALA A 137 15.99 -27.22 -2.56
N PRO A 138 16.66 -26.66 -1.52
CA PRO A 138 17.13 -27.47 -0.41
C PRO A 138 15.95 -28.15 0.28
N GLU A 139 15.94 -29.48 0.29
CA GLU A 139 15.07 -30.28 1.12
C GLU A 139 15.43 -30.03 2.59
N ASP A 140 14.48 -29.49 3.37
CA ASP A 140 14.57 -29.48 4.83
C ASP A 140 14.54 -30.94 5.32
N HIS A 141 15.73 -31.52 5.49
CA HIS A 141 15.92 -32.72 6.29
C HIS A 141 15.74 -32.34 7.77
N ALA A 142 14.50 -32.41 8.24
CA ALA A 142 14.18 -32.49 9.66
C ALA A 142 13.28 -33.71 9.86
N GLY A 143 13.87 -34.78 10.40
CA GLY A 143 13.15 -35.99 10.77
C GLY A 143 12.14 -35.74 11.89
N SER A 144 11.01 -36.44 11.80
CA SER A 144 10.31 -36.95 12.97
C SER A 144 9.61 -38.24 12.55
N GLU A 145 9.90 -39.30 13.29
CA GLU A 145 9.26 -40.60 13.19
C GLU A 145 7.76 -40.50 13.46
N GLY A 146 7.00 -41.27 12.68
CA GLY A 146 5.73 -41.94 12.98
C GLY A 146 4.69 -41.20 13.82
N ASP A 147 3.61 -40.79 13.15
CA ASP A 147 2.28 -41.19 13.61
C ASP A 147 1.38 -41.54 12.42
N LEU A 148 0.87 -42.76 12.43
CA LEU A 148 -0.04 -43.31 11.44
C LEU A 148 -1.46 -42.90 11.84
N SER A 149 -1.99 -41.84 11.22
CA SER A 149 -3.43 -41.61 11.24
C SER A 149 -3.94 -41.15 9.87
N ASP A 150 -4.89 -41.95 9.37
CA ASP A 150 -5.86 -41.78 8.28
C ASP A 150 -5.46 -41.03 7.00
N GLY A 151 -5.46 -41.79 5.90
CA GLY A 151 -5.13 -41.38 4.54
C GLY A 151 -6.09 -40.37 3.91
N VAL A 152 -6.04 -39.13 4.36
CA VAL A 152 -6.46 -37.97 3.57
C VAL A 152 -5.20 -37.39 2.91
N GLY A 153 -5.19 -37.47 1.59
CA GLY A 153 -4.17 -36.85 0.76
C GLY A 153 -3.94 -35.37 1.07
N GLN A 154 -2.68 -34.92 1.10
CA GLN A 154 -2.35 -33.52 1.36
C GLN A 154 -3.06 -32.60 0.33
N ALA A 155 -3.92 -31.71 0.81
CA ALA A 155 -4.71 -30.82 -0.03
C ALA A 155 -3.83 -29.74 -0.66
N ARG A 156 -3.93 -29.54 -1.98
CA ARG A 156 -3.16 -28.54 -2.73
C ARG A 156 -4.09 -27.69 -3.58
N LEU A 157 -3.80 -26.40 -3.72
CA LEU A 157 -4.58 -25.48 -4.55
C LEU A 157 -3.99 -25.38 -5.96
N ASP A 158 -4.85 -25.52 -6.97
CA ASP A 158 -4.63 -25.05 -8.33
C ASP A 158 -5.45 -23.76 -8.55
N PRO A 159 -4.79 -22.58 -8.51
CA PRO A 159 -5.46 -21.29 -8.66
C PRO A 159 -5.86 -20.97 -10.10
N PHE A 160 -5.60 -21.82 -11.09
CA PHE A 160 -5.91 -21.56 -12.51
C PHE A 160 -7.11 -22.34 -13.05
N GLY A 161 -8.00 -22.74 -12.15
CA GLY A 161 -9.30 -23.35 -12.50
C GLY A 161 -9.47 -24.79 -12.03
N GLY A 162 -8.43 -25.45 -11.53
CA GLY A 162 -8.52 -26.79 -10.93
C GLY A 162 -9.11 -26.80 -9.52
N GLY A 163 -9.06 -25.69 -8.78
CA GLY A 163 -9.60 -25.59 -7.42
C GLY A 163 -8.72 -26.31 -6.41
N VAL A 164 -9.29 -26.88 -5.35
CA VAL A 164 -8.52 -27.68 -4.39
C VAL A 164 -8.41 -29.11 -4.91
N LEU A 165 -7.21 -29.67 -4.86
CA LEU A 165 -6.85 -31.02 -5.27
C LEU A 165 -6.46 -31.83 -4.04
N LEU A 166 -6.94 -33.07 -3.96
CA LEU A 166 -6.48 -34.06 -2.99
C LEU A 166 -5.48 -35.00 -3.67
N MET A 167 -4.31 -35.13 -3.07
CA MET A 167 -3.23 -35.99 -3.58
C MET A 167 -3.30 -37.36 -2.93
N ASP A 168 -3.65 -38.40 -3.69
CA ASP A 168 -3.53 -39.77 -3.16
C ASP A 168 -2.05 -40.10 -2.90
N VAL A 169 -1.71 -40.34 -1.62
CA VAL A 169 -0.34 -40.60 -1.17
C VAL A 169 0.21 -41.90 -1.74
N VAL A 170 -0.65 -42.85 -2.11
CA VAL A 170 -0.28 -44.18 -2.60
C VAL A 170 -0.15 -44.18 -4.13
N SER A 171 -1.09 -43.55 -4.84
CA SER A 171 -1.09 -43.53 -6.31
C SER A 171 -0.40 -42.31 -6.93
N GLY A 172 -0.15 -41.26 -6.14
CA GLY A 172 0.38 -39.97 -6.60
C GLY A 172 -0.59 -39.21 -7.52
N GLN A 173 -1.82 -39.69 -7.70
CA GLN A 173 -2.82 -39.03 -8.55
C GLN A 173 -3.52 -37.90 -7.79
N ALA A 174 -3.62 -36.75 -8.45
CA ALA A 174 -4.40 -35.61 -7.99
C ALA A 174 -5.85 -35.75 -8.47
N ARG A 175 -6.82 -35.60 -7.56
CA ARG A 175 -8.24 -35.44 -7.92
C ARG A 175 -8.78 -34.12 -7.38
N ALA A 176 -9.77 -33.55 -8.05
CA ALA A 176 -10.49 -32.40 -7.51
C ALA A 176 -11.22 -32.77 -6.21
N ALA A 177 -11.09 -31.91 -5.21
CA ALA A 177 -11.76 -32.02 -3.92
C ALA A 177 -13.14 -31.35 -3.98
N LEU A 178 -14.09 -31.91 -3.24
CA LEU A 178 -15.37 -31.27 -2.96
C LEU A 178 -15.28 -30.40 -1.70
N PRO A 179 -16.06 -29.31 -1.59
CA PRO A 179 -16.03 -28.44 -0.42
C PRO A 179 -16.28 -29.19 0.91
N GLU A 180 -17.22 -30.15 0.94
CA GLU A 180 -17.49 -30.94 2.14
C GLU A 180 -16.29 -31.78 2.62
N GLU A 181 -15.42 -32.23 1.72
CA GLU A 181 -14.27 -33.08 2.06
C GLU A 181 -13.17 -32.30 2.78
N ILE A 182 -13.05 -30.99 2.52
CA ILE A 182 -12.02 -30.12 3.11
C ILE A 182 -12.54 -29.36 4.32
N THR A 183 -13.85 -29.11 4.39
CA THR A 183 -14.46 -28.22 5.40
C THR A 183 -15.17 -28.96 6.52
N ALA A 184 -15.24 -30.30 6.46
CA ALA A 184 -15.84 -31.16 7.49
C ALA A 184 -15.21 -30.97 8.89
N GLU A 185 -13.95 -30.53 8.97
CA GLU A 185 -13.23 -30.25 10.22
C GLU A 185 -13.50 -28.84 10.80
N GLY A 186 -14.44 -28.09 10.22
CA GLY A 186 -14.87 -26.78 10.74
C GLY A 186 -14.05 -25.58 10.26
N ALA A 187 -12.99 -25.79 9.46
CA ALA A 187 -12.21 -24.71 8.88
C ALA A 187 -13.00 -23.99 7.77
N ARG A 188 -13.47 -22.77 8.05
CA ARG A 188 -14.19 -21.91 7.08
C ARG A 188 -13.29 -21.00 6.25
N LEU A 189 -12.02 -20.85 6.65
CA LEU A 189 -11.00 -20.07 5.96
C LEU A 189 -9.78 -20.96 5.73
N LEU A 190 -9.54 -21.33 4.49
CA LEU A 190 -8.38 -22.11 4.07
C LEU A 190 -7.39 -21.17 3.40
N ALA A 191 -6.11 -21.38 3.69
CA ALA A 191 -5.05 -20.55 3.15
C ALA A 191 -3.97 -21.40 2.51
N PHE A 192 -3.50 -20.94 1.37
CA PHE A 192 -2.43 -21.56 0.61
C PHE A 192 -1.37 -20.49 0.30
N ASP A 193 -0.12 -20.90 0.21
CA ASP A 193 0.93 -20.00 -0.26
C ASP A 193 0.78 -19.73 -1.76
N GLU A 194 1.66 -18.91 -2.33
CA GLU A 194 1.63 -18.59 -3.76
C GLU A 194 1.75 -19.81 -4.69
N ASP A 195 2.40 -20.88 -4.21
CA ASP A 195 2.62 -22.15 -4.91
C ASP A 195 1.44 -23.14 -4.74
N GLY A 196 0.40 -22.72 -4.02
CA GLY A 196 -0.80 -23.49 -3.75
C GLY A 196 -0.62 -24.57 -2.69
N ALA A 197 0.49 -24.58 -1.94
CA ALA A 197 0.65 -25.49 -0.81
C ALA A 197 -0.18 -25.00 0.39
N PRO A 198 -0.78 -25.91 1.17
CA PRO A 198 -1.59 -25.53 2.31
C PRO A 198 -0.69 -24.88 3.36
N VAL A 199 -1.12 -23.73 3.89
CA VAL A 199 -0.41 -23.06 4.98
C VAL A 199 -1.16 -23.35 6.27
N ASP A 200 -0.55 -24.12 7.16
CA ASP A 200 -1.05 -24.34 8.50
C ASP A 200 -0.47 -23.30 9.49
N GLY A 201 -1.29 -22.82 10.44
CA GLY A 201 -0.86 -21.85 11.46
C GLY A 201 -0.68 -20.41 10.97
N ALA A 202 0.46 -19.77 11.23
CA ALA A 202 0.67 -18.37 10.82
C ALA A 202 1.00 -18.26 9.32
N LEU A 203 0.28 -17.38 8.61
CA LEU A 203 0.41 -17.02 7.19
C LEU A 203 1.71 -16.25 6.92
N PRO A 204 2.36 -16.37 5.75
CA PRO A 204 3.41 -15.43 5.37
C PRO A 204 2.85 -14.02 5.14
N ALA A 205 3.71 -13.00 5.28
CA ALA A 205 3.35 -11.60 4.99
C ALA A 205 3.18 -11.31 3.50
N ASP A 206 3.71 -12.14 2.61
CA ASP A 206 3.59 -11.93 1.18
C ASP A 206 2.23 -12.41 0.63
N ALA A 207 2.14 -12.65 -0.67
CA ALA A 207 0.91 -13.05 -1.31
C ALA A 207 0.48 -14.46 -0.85
N VAL A 208 -0.77 -14.57 -0.38
CA VAL A 208 -1.38 -15.87 -0.04
C VAL A 208 -2.72 -16.03 -0.75
N TRP A 209 -3.04 -17.24 -1.14
CA TRP A 209 -4.37 -17.61 -1.59
C TRP A 209 -5.28 -17.90 -0.39
N VAL A 210 -6.48 -17.33 -0.41
CA VAL A 210 -7.51 -17.53 0.61
C VAL A 210 -8.76 -18.07 -0.08
N LEU A 211 -9.22 -19.21 0.42
CA LEU A 211 -10.44 -19.86 -0.02
C LEU A 211 -11.48 -19.75 1.10
N CYS A 212 -12.60 -19.11 0.80
CA CYS A 212 -13.66 -18.81 1.77
C CYS A 212 -15.04 -18.77 1.10
N PRO A 213 -16.15 -18.86 1.87
CA PRO A 213 -17.49 -18.70 1.32
C PRO A 213 -17.67 -17.33 0.65
N ALA A 214 -18.34 -17.30 -0.51
CA ALA A 214 -18.49 -16.11 -1.34
C ALA A 214 -19.25 -14.96 -0.64
N GLY A 215 -20.16 -15.29 0.28
CA GLY A 215 -20.91 -14.33 1.09
C GLY A 215 -20.22 -13.91 2.39
N ALA A 216 -19.05 -14.45 2.73
CA ALA A 216 -18.30 -14.07 3.92
C ALA A 216 -17.34 -12.90 3.60
N GLU A 217 -17.30 -11.88 4.43
CA GLU A 217 -16.34 -10.79 4.30
C GLU A 217 -15.00 -11.15 4.97
N LEU A 218 -13.88 -10.80 4.32
CA LEU A 218 -12.55 -11.02 4.85
C LEU A 218 -12.15 -9.78 5.66
N ARG A 219 -12.02 -9.92 6.98
CA ARG A 219 -11.54 -8.86 7.87
C ARG A 219 -10.05 -8.97 8.11
N SER A 220 -9.48 -7.81 8.42
CA SER A 220 -8.09 -7.64 8.82
C SER A 220 -7.94 -6.38 9.67
N ASP A 221 -6.81 -6.24 10.35
CA ASP A 221 -6.46 -5.03 11.12
C ASP A 221 -5.97 -3.86 10.27
N ALA A 222 -5.60 -4.13 9.02
CA ALA A 222 -5.17 -3.16 8.04
C ALA A 222 -5.77 -3.54 6.68
N PRO A 223 -6.07 -2.57 5.79
CA PRO A 223 -6.61 -2.87 4.46
C PRO A 223 -5.73 -3.88 3.73
N VAL A 224 -6.27 -5.07 3.48
CA VAL A 224 -5.62 -6.12 2.70
C VAL A 224 -5.97 -5.91 1.23
N ARG A 225 -4.94 -5.86 0.38
CA ARG A 225 -5.15 -5.71 -1.05
C ARG A 225 -5.39 -7.08 -1.67
N THR A 226 -6.54 -7.27 -2.29
CA THR A 226 -6.77 -8.38 -3.22
C THR A 226 -5.94 -8.16 -4.47
N LEU A 227 -5.02 -9.08 -4.73
CA LEU A 227 -4.17 -9.08 -5.92
C LEU A 227 -4.92 -9.70 -7.10
N VAL A 228 -5.55 -10.85 -6.88
CA VAL A 228 -6.25 -11.64 -7.89
C VAL A 228 -7.50 -12.26 -7.30
N THR A 229 -8.57 -12.36 -8.10
CA THR A 229 -9.71 -13.24 -7.81
C THR A 229 -9.76 -14.31 -8.90
N SER A 230 -9.74 -15.57 -8.50
CA SER A 230 -9.71 -16.70 -9.43
C SER A 230 -11.06 -17.43 -9.49
N THR A 231 -11.31 -18.05 -10.63
CA THR A 231 -12.48 -18.89 -10.89
C THR A 231 -12.26 -20.30 -10.33
N LEU A 232 -13.21 -20.78 -9.53
CA LEU A 232 -13.22 -22.15 -9.03
C LEU A 232 -14.10 -23.07 -9.92
N PRO A 233 -13.86 -24.40 -9.90
CA PRO A 233 -14.75 -25.38 -10.53
C PRO A 233 -16.21 -25.26 -10.05
N LEU A 234 -17.14 -25.76 -10.86
CA LEU A 234 -18.59 -25.69 -10.56
C LEU A 234 -18.97 -26.32 -9.20
N ALA A 235 -18.24 -27.34 -8.77
CA ALA A 235 -18.43 -28.02 -7.48
C ALA A 235 -18.20 -27.09 -6.26
N TRP A 236 -17.44 -26.01 -6.44
CA TRP A 236 -17.16 -25.00 -5.41
C TRP A 236 -18.13 -23.82 -5.47
N ARG A 237 -19.33 -24.00 -6.03
CA ARG A 237 -20.38 -22.97 -6.01
C ARG A 237 -20.64 -22.50 -4.58
N GLY A 238 -20.70 -21.18 -4.40
CA GLY A 238 -20.84 -20.55 -3.08
C GLY A 238 -19.52 -20.27 -2.36
N TRP A 239 -18.38 -20.62 -2.96
CA TRP A 239 -17.03 -20.27 -2.49
C TRP A 239 -16.35 -19.28 -3.44
N ARG A 240 -15.35 -18.58 -2.91
CA ARG A 240 -14.48 -17.68 -3.68
C ARG A 240 -13.02 -17.95 -3.33
N LEU A 241 -12.17 -17.83 -4.35
CA LEU A 241 -10.73 -17.93 -4.24
C LEU A 241 -10.10 -16.58 -4.57
N ILE A 242 -9.38 -16.00 -3.61
CA ILE A 242 -8.73 -14.70 -3.76
C ILE A 242 -7.27 -14.80 -3.33
N GLN A 243 -6.37 -14.13 -4.06
CA GLN A 243 -5.00 -13.92 -3.63
C GLN A 243 -4.91 -12.55 -2.96
N VAL A 244 -4.29 -12.50 -1.79
CA VAL A 244 -4.21 -11.28 -0.97
C VAL A 244 -2.78 -11.00 -0.56
N ASP A 245 -2.38 -9.73 -0.57
CA ASP A 245 -1.10 -9.27 -0.03
C ASP A 245 -1.26 -8.93 1.46
N LEU A 246 -0.49 -9.61 2.31
CA LEU A 246 -0.59 -9.49 3.76
C LEU A 246 0.50 -8.62 4.39
N ARG A 247 1.32 -7.90 3.60
CA ARG A 247 2.49 -7.15 4.13
C ARG A 247 2.13 -6.09 5.16
N GLY A 248 0.89 -5.58 5.10
CA GLY A 248 0.34 -4.61 6.03
C GLY A 248 -0.51 -5.20 7.17
N ALA A 249 -0.97 -6.44 7.03
CA ALA A 249 -1.92 -7.06 7.95
C ALA A 249 -1.23 -7.96 8.98
N CYS A 250 -1.75 -7.99 10.20
CA CYS A 250 -1.31 -8.89 11.28
C CYS A 250 -2.18 -10.13 11.38
N TRP A 251 -3.43 -10.03 10.95
CA TRP A 251 -4.35 -11.15 10.93
C TRP A 251 -5.39 -10.99 9.83
N ILE A 252 -5.94 -12.12 9.41
CA ILE A 252 -7.16 -12.20 8.61
C ILE A 252 -8.18 -13.11 9.29
N ALA A 253 -9.47 -12.83 9.13
CA ALA A 253 -10.57 -13.65 9.64
C ALA A 253 -11.84 -13.46 8.80
N LEU A 254 -12.84 -14.32 8.98
CA LEU A 254 -14.17 -14.17 8.36
C LEU A 254 -15.20 -13.58 9.34
N ASP A 255 -16.04 -12.67 8.86
CA ASP A 255 -17.05 -11.93 9.66
C ASP A 255 -17.93 -12.77 10.58
N ALA A 256 -18.38 -13.93 10.12
CA ALA A 256 -19.36 -14.75 10.84
C ALA A 256 -18.75 -15.48 12.06
N ASP A 257 -17.42 -15.57 12.15
CA ASP A 257 -16.71 -16.34 13.17
C ASP A 257 -15.27 -15.84 13.35
N ALA A 258 -15.13 -14.55 13.67
CA ALA A 258 -13.85 -13.85 13.64
C ALA A 258 -12.81 -14.42 14.64
N ASP A 259 -13.26 -15.06 15.72
CA ASP A 259 -12.36 -15.66 16.71
C ASP A 259 -11.90 -17.07 16.32
N ALA A 260 -12.75 -17.91 15.73
CA ALA A 260 -12.37 -19.28 15.32
C ALA A 260 -11.63 -19.31 13.97
N SER A 261 -11.88 -18.33 13.08
CA SER A 261 -11.26 -18.26 11.75
C SER A 261 -10.00 -17.37 11.68
N ARG A 262 -9.52 -16.86 12.82
CA ARG A 262 -8.41 -15.89 12.87
C ARG A 262 -7.07 -16.56 12.52
N ARG A 263 -6.45 -16.11 11.44
CA ARG A 263 -5.11 -16.51 11.01
C ARG A 263 -4.13 -15.36 11.20
N LEU A 264 -3.01 -15.60 11.88
CA LEU A 264 -1.94 -14.61 12.11
C LEU A 264 -0.99 -14.52 10.91
N VAL A 265 -0.30 -13.40 10.72
CA VAL A 265 0.67 -13.16 9.65
C VAL A 265 2.11 -13.06 10.20
N ARG A 266 3.05 -13.82 9.63
CA ARG A 266 4.50 -13.86 9.90
C ARG A 266 5.17 -12.65 9.26
N GLY A 267 6.17 -12.05 9.91
CA GLY A 267 7.04 -11.04 9.25
C GLY A 267 7.17 -9.69 9.97
N ARG A 268 6.50 -9.47 11.10
CA ARG A 268 6.88 -8.35 11.97
C ARG A 268 8.15 -8.70 12.73
N THR A 269 9.17 -7.84 12.64
CA THR A 269 10.36 -7.90 13.50
C THR A 269 10.32 -6.85 14.61
N ARG A 270 9.36 -5.92 14.59
CA ARG A 270 9.26 -4.79 15.53
C ARG A 270 7.82 -4.51 15.97
N PRO A 271 7.60 -4.07 17.23
CA PRO A 271 6.30 -3.60 17.71
C PRO A 271 5.79 -2.37 16.95
N VAL A 272 4.47 -2.26 16.79
CA VAL A 272 3.79 -1.13 16.12
C VAL A 272 2.71 -0.56 17.02
N LEU A 273 2.52 0.76 16.97
CA LEU A 273 1.40 1.45 17.61
C LEU A 273 0.37 1.82 16.54
N ARG A 274 -0.84 1.27 16.65
CA ARG A 274 -1.97 1.59 15.77
C ARG A 274 -2.87 2.60 16.47
N THR A 275 -2.98 3.79 15.91
CA THR A 275 -3.86 4.85 16.42
C THR A 275 -5.15 4.90 15.61
N GLY A 276 -6.28 5.19 16.26
CA GLY A 276 -7.49 5.62 15.54
C GLY A 276 -7.28 6.98 14.86
N PRO A 277 -8.26 7.46 14.08
CA PRO A 277 -8.19 8.80 13.50
C PRO A 277 -8.14 9.86 14.62
N PRO A 278 -7.41 10.98 14.41
CA PRO A 278 -7.49 12.11 15.31
C PRO A 278 -8.88 12.73 15.28
N ILE A 279 -9.28 13.36 16.38
CA ILE A 279 -10.54 14.11 16.47
C ILE A 279 -10.47 15.27 15.48
N PRO A 280 -11.35 15.32 14.47
CA PRO A 280 -11.34 16.40 13.49
C PRO A 280 -11.48 17.76 14.18
N GLY A 281 -10.58 18.69 13.82
CA GLY A 281 -10.59 20.03 14.38
C GLY A 281 -10.12 20.15 15.82
N ALA A 282 -9.71 19.08 16.51
CA ALA A 282 -9.17 19.17 17.88
C ALA A 282 -7.68 18.85 17.94
N THR A 283 -6.93 19.76 18.56
CA THR A 283 -5.49 19.63 18.77
C THR A 283 -5.13 20.03 20.19
N THR A 284 -3.91 19.74 20.63
CA THR A 284 -3.33 20.44 21.77
C THR A 284 -3.08 21.91 21.43
N VAL A 285 -2.89 22.76 22.44
CA VAL A 285 -2.48 24.16 22.22
C VAL A 285 -1.17 24.27 21.41
N ALA A 286 -0.33 23.23 21.45
CA ALA A 286 0.90 23.11 20.65
C ALA A 286 0.68 22.52 19.25
N GLY A 287 -0.56 22.37 18.78
CA GLY A 287 -0.90 21.87 17.45
C GLY A 287 -0.77 20.35 17.25
N ARG A 288 -0.49 19.57 18.30
CA ARG A 288 -0.44 18.09 18.21
C ARG A 288 -1.84 17.48 18.09
N PRO A 289 -2.02 16.43 17.28
CA PRO A 289 -3.32 15.75 17.14
C PRO A 289 -3.76 15.08 18.44
N VAL A 290 -5.07 15.07 18.68
CA VAL A 290 -5.71 14.41 19.83
C VAL A 290 -6.51 13.22 19.33
N LEU A 291 -6.35 12.07 19.98
CA LEU A 291 -7.03 10.84 19.61
C LEU A 291 -8.28 10.62 20.50
N ALA A 292 -9.37 10.18 19.88
CA ALA A 292 -10.63 9.85 20.57
C ALA A 292 -10.61 8.46 21.22
N SER A 293 -9.68 7.60 20.82
CA SER A 293 -9.60 6.22 21.28
C SER A 293 -8.15 5.89 21.66
N PRO A 294 -7.95 5.10 22.74
CA PRO A 294 -6.62 4.61 23.08
C PRO A 294 -6.03 3.84 21.91
N PRO A 295 -4.74 4.03 21.60
CA PRO A 295 -4.11 3.27 20.53
C PRO A 295 -3.92 1.82 20.94
N GLU A 296 -3.84 0.96 19.95
CA GLU A 296 -3.54 -0.44 20.11
C GLU A 296 -2.05 -0.69 19.92
N VAL A 297 -1.45 -1.47 20.82
CA VAL A 297 -0.10 -1.98 20.64
C VAL A 297 -0.19 -3.32 19.93
N LEU A 298 0.49 -3.45 18.81
CA LEU A 298 0.59 -4.69 18.05
C LEU A 298 2.01 -5.23 18.20
N LEU A 299 2.13 -6.43 18.76
CA LEU A 299 3.41 -7.11 18.91
C LEU A 299 3.66 -8.10 17.77
N PRO A 300 4.92 -8.34 17.39
CA PRO A 300 5.27 -9.44 16.50
C PRO A 300 4.86 -10.79 17.10
N PRO A 301 4.33 -11.76 16.32
CA PRO A 301 3.93 -13.07 16.83
C PRO A 301 5.16 -13.99 17.02
N VAL A 302 6.06 -13.59 17.91
CA VAL A 302 7.29 -14.31 18.24
C VAL A 302 7.29 -14.71 19.72
N LYS A 303 7.97 -15.80 20.05
CA LYS A 303 8.15 -16.26 21.44
C LYS A 303 9.10 -15.38 22.28
N ALA A 304 9.57 -14.26 21.73
CA ALA A 304 10.37 -13.30 22.46
C ALA A 304 9.52 -12.54 23.49
N THR A 305 10.11 -12.26 24.65
CA THR A 305 9.46 -11.50 25.72
C THR A 305 9.47 -10.01 25.39
N PHE A 306 8.31 -9.38 25.52
CA PHE A 306 8.12 -7.95 25.44
C PHE A 306 7.56 -7.40 26.75
N ARG A 307 8.00 -6.20 27.13
CA ARG A 307 7.36 -5.39 28.17
C ARG A 307 6.63 -4.23 27.51
N VAL A 308 5.31 -4.20 27.63
CA VAL A 308 4.44 -3.14 27.12
C VAL A 308 4.01 -2.26 28.29
N GLU A 309 4.27 -0.96 28.21
CA GLU A 309 3.91 -0.01 29.25
C GLU A 309 3.20 1.22 28.68
N ALA A 310 2.21 1.70 29.43
CA ALA A 310 1.57 3.00 29.22
C ALA A 310 1.80 3.86 30.47
N ARG A 311 2.42 5.03 30.28
CA ARG A 311 2.76 5.96 31.36
C ARG A 311 2.24 7.35 31.03
N ARG A 312 1.84 8.10 32.05
CA ARG A 312 1.50 9.52 31.88
C ARG A 312 2.78 10.36 31.78
N THR A 313 2.81 11.32 30.87
CA THR A 313 3.97 12.19 30.70
C THR A 313 4.11 13.21 31.83
N ASP A 314 2.98 13.73 32.33
CA ASP A 314 2.92 14.80 33.35
C ASP A 314 3.44 14.37 34.73
N SER A 315 3.05 13.17 35.15
CA SER A 315 3.25 12.62 36.49
C SER A 315 4.28 11.48 36.49
N GLY A 316 4.63 10.94 35.32
CA GLY A 316 5.45 9.74 35.19
C GLY A 316 4.77 8.45 35.68
N ALA A 317 3.51 8.55 36.14
CA ALA A 317 2.76 7.45 36.71
C ALA A 317 2.51 6.37 35.66
N THR A 318 2.85 5.12 36.00
CA THR A 318 2.55 3.96 35.17
C THR A 318 1.07 3.60 35.33
N LEU A 319 0.34 3.61 34.23
CA LEU A 319 -1.08 3.24 34.19
C LEU A 319 -1.26 1.74 34.01
N ALA A 320 -0.41 1.17 33.17
CA ALA A 320 -0.38 -0.25 32.88
C ALA A 320 1.04 -0.66 32.48
N SER A 321 1.44 -1.85 32.91
CA SER A 321 2.67 -2.52 32.52
C SER A 321 2.40 -4.01 32.43
N VAL A 322 2.66 -4.59 31.28
CA VAL A 322 2.41 -6.01 31.00
C VAL A 322 3.65 -6.62 30.38
N THR A 323 4.10 -7.73 30.94
CA THR A 323 5.15 -8.56 30.35
C THR A 323 4.47 -9.75 29.68
N THR A 324 4.75 -9.96 28.40
CA THR A 324 4.09 -10.98 27.57
C THR A 324 5.06 -11.52 26.52
N THR A 325 4.70 -12.63 25.90
CA THR A 325 5.27 -13.00 24.59
C THR A 325 4.40 -12.43 23.48
N GLY A 326 4.97 -12.29 22.28
CA GLY A 326 4.28 -11.67 21.16
C GLY A 326 3.18 -12.54 20.54
N ASP A 327 3.30 -13.86 20.65
CA ASP A 327 2.31 -14.85 20.20
C ASP A 327 1.07 -14.96 21.11
N THR A 328 1.18 -14.57 22.38
CA THR A 328 0.08 -14.58 23.35
C THR A 328 -0.55 -13.20 23.56
N TRP A 329 0.04 -12.17 22.96
CA TRP A 329 -0.37 -10.78 23.16
C TRP A 329 -1.74 -10.49 22.56
N ARG A 330 -2.56 -9.78 23.35
CA ARG A 330 -3.85 -9.23 22.92
C ARG A 330 -3.87 -7.72 23.19
N PRO A 331 -4.13 -6.85 22.19
CA PRO A 331 -4.03 -5.39 22.36
C PRO A 331 -4.91 -4.82 23.48
N GLU A 332 -6.04 -5.46 23.78
CA GLU A 332 -7.01 -5.01 24.79
C GLU A 332 -6.47 -5.15 26.21
N VAL A 333 -5.45 -5.99 26.41
CA VAL A 333 -4.87 -6.28 27.73
C VAL A 333 -4.17 -5.05 28.30
N LEU A 334 -3.53 -4.21 27.46
CA LEU A 334 -2.80 -3.03 27.92
C LEU A 334 -3.70 -2.06 28.71
N TRP A 335 -4.93 -1.86 28.24
CA TRP A 335 -5.84 -0.87 28.81
C TRP A 335 -6.84 -1.48 29.80
N ARG A 336 -6.75 -2.79 30.05
CA ARG A 336 -7.64 -3.50 30.97
C ARG A 336 -7.40 -3.02 32.41
N GLY A 337 -8.47 -2.59 33.08
CA GLY A 337 -8.41 -2.11 34.46
C GLY A 337 -7.92 -0.68 34.62
N VAL A 338 -7.57 0.02 33.54
CA VAL A 338 -7.22 1.44 33.59
C VAL A 338 -8.50 2.28 33.73
N ARG A 339 -8.50 3.25 34.66
CA ARG A 339 -9.64 4.15 34.87
C ARG A 339 -9.93 4.99 33.61
N ARG A 340 -11.20 5.06 33.22
CA ARG A 340 -11.69 5.76 32.02
C ARG A 340 -12.51 6.99 32.43
N PRO A 341 -12.60 8.03 31.59
CA PRO A 341 -11.93 8.19 30.30
C PRO A 341 -10.45 8.58 30.45
N LEU A 342 -9.61 8.20 29.47
CA LEU A 342 -8.22 8.65 29.38
C LEU A 342 -8.14 10.09 28.87
N LEU A 343 -7.52 10.96 29.67
CA LEU A 343 -7.27 12.36 29.30
C LEU A 343 -5.80 12.75 29.54
N GLY A 344 -5.20 13.37 28.54
CA GLY A 344 -3.86 13.97 28.61
C GLY A 344 -2.83 13.33 27.69
N GLU A 345 -1.56 13.46 28.05
CA GLU A 345 -0.42 12.96 27.28
C GLU A 345 0.16 11.68 27.89
N PHE A 346 0.39 10.69 27.02
CA PHE A 346 0.82 9.36 27.43
C PHE A 346 2.01 8.91 26.59
N VAL A 347 3.00 8.32 27.26
CA VAL A 347 4.10 7.59 26.61
C VAL A 347 3.75 6.12 26.60
N ILE A 348 3.73 5.53 25.41
CA ILE A 348 3.56 4.11 25.20
C ILE A 348 4.91 3.54 24.76
N SER A 349 5.41 2.57 25.52
CA SER A 349 6.69 1.91 25.26
C SER A 349 6.54 0.41 25.18
N VAL A 350 7.25 -0.18 24.24
CA VAL A 350 7.46 -1.62 24.12
C VAL A 350 8.95 -1.88 24.15
N THR A 351 9.39 -2.68 25.12
CA THR A 351 10.79 -3.09 25.24
C THR A 351 10.92 -4.56 24.85
N PRO A 352 11.79 -4.90 23.87
CA PRO A 352 12.55 -3.98 23.01
C PRO A 352 11.69 -3.36 21.88
N GLY A 353 12.06 -2.16 21.43
CA GLY A 353 11.75 -1.69 20.07
C GLY A 353 11.01 -0.37 19.91
N LEU A 354 9.97 -0.08 20.70
CA LEU A 354 9.07 1.05 20.41
C LEU A 354 8.94 2.01 21.59
N ARG A 355 8.96 3.31 21.32
CA ARG A 355 8.53 4.35 22.26
C ARG A 355 7.87 5.48 21.48
N ARG A 356 6.64 5.81 21.85
CA ARG A 356 5.83 6.84 21.19
C ARG A 356 5.03 7.62 22.22
N THR A 357 4.77 8.87 21.91
CA THR A 357 3.95 9.76 22.73
C THR A 357 2.66 10.05 21.98
N VAL A 358 1.54 9.95 22.68
CA VAL A 358 0.20 10.22 22.14
C VAL A 358 -0.57 11.13 23.08
N VAL A 359 -1.50 11.90 22.53
CA VAL A 359 -2.44 12.72 23.31
C VAL A 359 -3.82 12.13 23.14
N LEU A 360 -4.49 11.84 24.25
CA LEU A 360 -5.81 11.23 24.29
C LEU A 360 -6.81 12.15 24.96
N ALA A 361 -7.99 12.26 24.36
CA ALA A 361 -9.21 12.71 25.00
C ALA A 361 -10.27 11.66 24.65
N GLU A 362 -10.24 10.56 25.39
CA GLU A 362 -11.04 9.39 25.07
C GLU A 362 -12.53 9.72 25.01
N GLY A 363 -13.21 9.29 23.95
CA GLY A 363 -14.64 9.48 23.73
C GLY A 363 -15.06 10.91 23.39
N LEU A 364 -14.11 11.87 23.31
CA LEU A 364 -14.40 13.25 22.96
C LEU A 364 -14.76 13.34 21.47
N GLY A 365 -15.88 14.01 21.17
CA GLY A 365 -16.31 14.33 19.82
C GLY A 365 -16.41 15.84 19.61
N VAL A 366 -16.11 16.30 18.40
CA VAL A 366 -16.30 17.70 17.98
C VAL A 366 -17.09 17.71 16.69
N THR A 367 -18.21 18.45 16.70
CA THR A 367 -19.02 18.68 15.51
C THR A 367 -19.15 20.19 15.31
N SER A 368 -19.02 20.67 14.08
CA SER A 368 -19.08 22.10 13.77
C SER A 368 -20.19 22.40 12.77
N TYR A 369 -20.83 23.56 12.92
CA TYR A 369 -21.87 24.05 12.03
C TYR A 369 -21.65 25.55 11.73
N PRO A 370 -21.51 25.95 10.46
CA PRO A 370 -21.34 25.11 9.27
C PRO A 370 -19.99 24.37 9.24
N ALA A 371 -19.90 23.29 8.45
CA ALA A 371 -18.67 22.54 8.19
C ALA A 371 -18.56 22.18 6.70
N PRO A 372 -17.59 22.75 5.94
CA PRO A 372 -16.60 23.73 6.36
C PRO A 372 -17.17 25.16 6.46
N ARG A 373 -16.48 26.03 7.21
CA ARG A 373 -16.69 27.48 7.19
C ARG A 373 -16.15 28.07 5.89
N LEU A 374 -16.99 28.78 5.16
CA LEU A 374 -16.63 29.41 3.90
C LEU A 374 -16.25 30.88 4.10
N THR A 375 -15.62 31.49 3.10
CA THR A 375 -15.33 32.93 3.14
C THR A 375 -16.58 33.76 2.88
N SER A 376 -16.61 34.96 3.47
CA SER A 376 -17.62 36.00 3.32
C SER A 376 -16.93 37.36 3.20
N ALA A 377 -17.65 38.41 2.83
CA ALA A 377 -17.07 39.76 2.73
C ALA A 377 -16.38 40.27 4.02
N ARG A 378 -16.74 39.73 5.19
CA ARG A 378 -16.21 40.13 6.51
C ARG A 378 -15.14 39.19 7.07
N GLY A 379 -14.83 38.08 6.40
CA GLY A 379 -13.96 37.04 6.93
C GLY A 379 -14.56 35.65 6.74
N LEU A 380 -14.26 34.69 7.62
CA LEU A 380 -14.95 33.41 7.60
C LEU A 380 -16.41 33.56 8.02
N GLN A 381 -17.29 32.66 7.58
CA GLN A 381 -18.63 32.57 8.14
C GLN A 381 -18.56 32.31 9.65
N PRO A 382 -19.44 32.93 10.47
CA PRO A 382 -19.61 32.54 11.86
C PRO A 382 -19.97 31.06 11.97
N ALA A 383 -19.55 30.42 13.07
CA ALA A 383 -19.80 29.01 13.30
C ALA A 383 -19.96 28.69 14.78
N GLU A 384 -20.51 27.52 15.06
CA GLU A 384 -20.55 26.93 16.39
C GLU A 384 -19.91 25.53 16.36
N ALA A 385 -19.02 25.25 17.30
CA ALA A 385 -18.53 23.90 17.54
C ALA A 385 -19.16 23.33 18.81
N VAL A 386 -19.87 22.22 18.68
CA VAL A 386 -20.42 21.45 19.79
C VAL A 386 -19.43 20.35 20.16
N ILE A 387 -19.03 20.33 21.43
CA ILE A 387 -18.07 19.37 21.97
C ILE A 387 -18.81 18.39 22.87
N SER A 388 -18.83 17.12 22.47
CA SER A 388 -19.45 16.03 23.22
C SER A 388 -18.40 15.31 24.05
N ALA A 389 -18.59 15.25 25.36
CA ALA A 389 -17.72 14.53 26.28
C ALA A 389 -18.42 13.24 26.77
N PRO A 390 -17.68 12.13 26.93
CA PRO A 390 -18.26 10.90 27.47
C PRO A 390 -18.50 11.01 28.99
N PRO A 391 -19.26 10.08 29.58
CA PRO A 391 -19.39 9.98 31.03
C PRO A 391 -18.02 9.96 31.74
N GLY A 392 -17.88 10.76 32.80
CA GLY A 392 -16.63 10.89 33.56
C GLY A 392 -15.66 11.96 33.03
N MET A 393 -16.00 12.64 31.93
CA MET A 393 -15.31 13.83 31.44
C MET A 393 -16.28 15.01 31.37
N THR A 394 -15.82 16.19 31.75
CA THR A 394 -16.53 17.46 31.54
C THR A 394 -15.72 18.35 30.61
N VAL A 395 -16.40 19.13 29.76
CA VAL A 395 -15.77 20.08 28.85
C VAL A 395 -16.36 21.47 29.04
N SER A 396 -15.51 22.50 29.00
CA SER A 396 -15.91 23.89 29.08
C SER A 396 -15.11 24.78 28.10
N PRO A 397 -15.77 25.56 27.23
CA PRO A 397 -17.20 25.49 26.95
C PRO A 397 -17.56 24.18 26.21
N ALA A 398 -18.79 23.68 26.40
CA ALA A 398 -19.32 22.54 25.63
C ALA A 398 -19.85 22.96 24.25
N ALA A 399 -20.12 24.25 24.05
CA ALA A 399 -20.46 24.85 22.77
C ALA A 399 -19.64 26.13 22.60
N ALA A 400 -18.82 26.20 21.56
CA ALA A 400 -17.92 27.31 21.30
C ALA A 400 -18.39 28.08 20.06
N ALA A 401 -18.76 29.35 20.23
CA ALA A 401 -19.09 30.24 19.12
C ALA A 401 -17.82 30.85 18.51
N TYR A 402 -17.77 30.93 17.19
CA TYR A 402 -16.69 31.48 16.37
C TYR A 402 -17.22 32.64 15.54
N GLN A 403 -16.55 33.79 15.63
CA GLN A 403 -16.81 34.96 14.79
C GLN A 403 -15.93 34.92 13.53
N GLU A 404 -16.09 35.89 12.64
CA GLU A 404 -15.51 35.90 11.30
C GLU A 404 -13.99 35.80 11.27
N GLU A 405 -13.31 36.35 12.27
CA GLU A 405 -11.85 36.34 12.40
C GLU A 405 -11.33 35.21 13.33
N THR A 406 -12.23 34.61 14.13
CA THR A 406 -11.84 33.62 15.12
C THR A 406 -11.73 32.25 14.47
N VAL A 407 -10.52 31.73 14.28
CA VAL A 407 -10.28 30.41 13.68
C VAL A 407 -10.25 29.30 14.72
N THR A 408 -9.63 29.58 15.86
CA THR A 408 -9.35 28.60 16.91
C THR A 408 -9.83 29.12 18.24
N ARG A 409 -10.45 28.26 19.04
CA ARG A 409 -10.76 28.53 20.44
C ARG A 409 -10.22 27.44 21.32
N GLU A 410 -9.89 27.82 22.53
CA GLU A 410 -9.46 26.87 23.53
C GLU A 410 -10.66 26.32 24.30
N VAL A 411 -10.65 25.01 24.55
CA VAL A 411 -11.59 24.31 25.40
C VAL A 411 -10.82 23.57 26.49
N THR A 412 -11.41 23.53 27.69
CA THR A 412 -10.84 22.81 28.82
C THR A 412 -11.61 21.52 29.05
N CYS A 413 -10.92 20.39 28.95
CA CYS A 413 -11.43 19.08 29.31
C CYS A 413 -10.94 18.72 30.71
N VAL A 414 -11.83 18.15 31.53
CA VAL A 414 -11.51 17.67 32.87
C VAL A 414 -12.00 16.23 33.03
N ALA A 415 -11.13 15.34 33.49
CA ALA A 415 -11.46 13.96 33.82
C ALA A 415 -10.77 13.55 35.13
N GLY A 416 -11.54 13.34 36.19
CA GLY A 416 -10.99 13.16 37.54
C GLY A 416 -10.15 14.37 37.98
N ALA A 417 -8.90 14.14 38.36
CA ALA A 417 -7.96 15.21 38.76
C ALA A 417 -7.19 15.84 37.58
N VAL A 418 -7.50 15.43 36.35
CA VAL A 418 -6.75 15.82 35.15
C VAL A 418 -7.45 16.97 34.47
N VAL A 419 -6.69 18.03 34.16
CA VAL A 419 -7.14 19.16 33.36
C VAL A 419 -6.29 19.23 32.09
N GLN A 420 -6.93 19.20 30.93
CA GLN A 420 -6.26 19.30 29.63
C GLN A 420 -6.90 20.41 28.79
N ARG A 421 -6.08 21.37 28.36
CA ARG A 421 -6.47 22.43 27.43
C ARG A 421 -6.27 21.95 26.00
N LEU A 422 -7.29 22.07 25.17
CA LEU A 422 -7.30 21.69 23.76
C LEU A 422 -7.65 22.92 22.90
N ALA A 423 -7.08 22.99 21.71
CA ALA A 423 -7.43 23.96 20.68
C ALA A 423 -8.41 23.31 19.70
N VAL A 424 -9.62 23.87 19.61
CA VAL A 424 -10.67 23.48 18.68
C VAL A 424 -10.71 24.48 17.52
N THR A 425 -10.66 23.96 16.31
CA THR A 425 -10.66 24.69 15.04
C THR A 425 -11.68 24.05 14.13
N PRO A 426 -12.85 24.69 13.91
CA PRO A 426 -13.80 24.22 12.92
C PRO A 426 -13.12 24.10 11.54
N PRO A 427 -13.50 23.09 10.74
CA PRO A 427 -13.03 22.99 9.36
C PRO A 427 -13.39 24.29 8.62
N HIS A 428 -12.43 24.86 7.89
CA HIS A 428 -12.63 26.13 7.18
C HIS A 428 -11.84 26.15 5.88
N LEU A 429 -12.33 26.93 4.92
CA LEU A 429 -11.65 27.22 3.66
C LEU A 429 -10.37 28.00 3.94
N ARG A 430 -9.24 27.53 3.40
CA ARG A 430 -7.98 28.27 3.41
C ARG A 430 -7.27 28.18 2.06
N LEU A 431 -6.53 29.23 1.73
CA LEU A 431 -5.93 29.46 0.43
C LEU A 431 -4.43 29.69 0.59
N ARG A 432 -3.63 29.25 -0.36
CA ARG A 432 -2.23 29.67 -0.46
C ARG A 432 -1.79 29.70 -1.92
N ILE A 433 -0.78 30.48 -2.22
CA ILE A 433 -0.14 30.50 -3.54
C ILE A 433 1.21 29.83 -3.41
N ASP A 434 1.35 28.68 -4.05
CA ASP A 434 2.64 28.02 -4.23
C ASP A 434 3.35 28.69 -5.41
N PRO A 435 4.67 28.93 -5.33
CA PRO A 435 5.41 29.60 -6.38
C PRO A 435 5.59 28.66 -7.57
N GLU A 436 5.94 29.21 -8.73
CA GLU A 436 6.22 28.37 -9.91
C GLU A 436 7.40 27.42 -9.63
N PRO A 437 7.31 26.14 -10.05
CA PRO A 437 8.40 25.19 -9.88
C PRO A 437 9.70 25.73 -10.48
N GLY A 438 10.77 25.75 -9.68
CA GLY A 438 12.09 26.23 -10.11
C GLY A 438 12.35 27.73 -9.92
N SER A 439 11.36 28.51 -9.43
CA SER A 439 11.55 29.95 -9.15
C SER A 439 12.42 30.24 -7.91
N GLY A 440 12.60 29.26 -7.02
CA GLY A 440 13.35 29.42 -5.76
C GLY A 440 12.65 30.30 -4.71
N ALA A 441 11.47 30.86 -5.02
CA ALA A 441 10.65 31.59 -4.06
C ALA A 441 9.98 30.64 -3.07
N GLU A 442 9.62 31.15 -1.88
CA GLU A 442 8.78 30.43 -0.92
C GLU A 442 7.29 30.69 -1.20
N GLY A 443 6.44 29.72 -0.87
CA GLY A 443 4.99 29.89 -0.98
C GLY A 443 4.43 30.84 0.08
N THR A 444 3.27 31.39 -0.19
CA THR A 444 2.60 32.28 0.79
C THR A 444 2.17 31.48 2.03
N GLY A 445 2.00 32.19 3.14
CA GLY A 445 1.25 31.66 4.28
C GLY A 445 -0.20 31.30 3.90
N TRP A 446 -0.83 30.47 4.72
CA TRP A 446 -2.25 30.13 4.56
C TRP A 446 -3.14 31.34 4.87
N HIS A 447 -3.92 31.76 3.89
CA HIS A 447 -4.90 32.82 3.98
C HIS A 447 -6.29 32.28 4.31
N HIS A 448 -6.99 32.94 5.23
CA HIS A 448 -8.34 32.58 5.67
C HIS A 448 -9.16 33.80 6.14
N ALA A 449 -8.65 35.03 6.00
CA ALA A 449 -9.26 36.25 6.53
C ALA A 449 -10.34 36.85 5.61
N GLY A 450 -11.04 36.01 4.84
CA GLY A 450 -11.99 36.41 3.80
C GLY A 450 -11.47 36.14 2.39
N PRO A 451 -12.04 36.81 1.36
CA PRO A 451 -11.60 36.63 -0.01
C PRO A 451 -10.17 37.11 -0.21
N LEU A 452 -9.32 36.24 -0.76
CA LEU A 452 -7.94 36.56 -1.09
C LEU A 452 -7.90 37.71 -2.11
N ARG A 453 -7.20 38.79 -1.76
CA ARG A 453 -6.97 39.92 -2.67
C ARG A 453 -5.79 39.61 -3.58
N LEU A 454 -6.04 39.53 -4.87
CA LEU A 454 -5.04 39.33 -5.92
C LEU A 454 -4.91 40.60 -6.75
N THR A 455 -3.68 40.96 -7.09
CA THR A 455 -3.37 42.04 -8.03
C THR A 455 -3.00 41.47 -9.40
N HIS A 456 -2.95 42.32 -10.42
CA HIS A 456 -2.40 41.92 -11.72
C HIS A 456 -0.94 41.47 -11.61
N ASP A 457 -0.15 42.10 -10.74
CA ASP A 457 1.23 41.69 -10.48
C ASP A 457 1.30 40.29 -9.87
N ASP A 458 0.34 39.91 -9.00
CA ASP A 458 0.26 38.53 -8.48
C ASP A 458 -0.03 37.52 -9.58
N LEU A 459 -0.96 37.86 -10.49
CA LEU A 459 -1.27 36.99 -11.64
C LEU A 459 -0.11 36.91 -12.64
N TRP A 460 0.61 38.02 -12.85
CA TRP A 460 1.78 38.11 -13.74
C TRP A 460 2.97 37.33 -13.18
N ARG A 461 3.25 37.46 -11.87
CA ARG A 461 4.22 36.63 -11.15
C ARG A 461 3.89 35.14 -11.28
N GLY A 462 2.62 34.81 -11.46
CA GLY A 462 2.15 33.46 -11.70
C GLY A 462 2.08 32.64 -10.42
N GLY A 463 2.32 31.34 -10.56
CA GLY A 463 2.22 30.38 -9.46
C GLY A 463 0.92 29.57 -9.47
N LEU A 464 0.83 28.72 -8.47
CA LEU A 464 -0.16 27.67 -8.33
C LEU A 464 -1.00 27.93 -7.07
N LEU A 465 -2.22 28.41 -7.25
CA LEU A 465 -3.18 28.55 -6.16
C LEU A 465 -3.53 27.15 -5.65
N ARG A 466 -3.51 27.00 -4.33
CA ARG A 466 -3.96 25.81 -3.62
C ARG A 466 -5.14 26.17 -2.74
N ILE A 467 -6.23 25.45 -2.93
CA ILE A 467 -7.46 25.56 -2.14
C ILE A 467 -7.50 24.36 -1.21
N ASP A 468 -7.59 24.60 0.10
CA ASP A 468 -7.92 23.57 1.07
C ASP A 468 -9.34 23.79 1.54
N LEU A 469 -10.22 22.91 1.06
CA LEU A 469 -11.64 22.87 1.35
C LEU A 469 -11.94 21.54 2.05
N PRO A 470 -11.96 21.51 3.40
CA PRO A 470 -12.21 20.28 4.14
C PRO A 470 -13.58 19.69 3.78
N GLY A 471 -13.61 18.39 3.49
CA GLY A 471 -14.83 17.66 3.11
C GLY A 471 -15.04 17.51 1.60
N ALA A 472 -14.34 18.27 0.76
CA ALA A 472 -14.45 18.13 -0.69
C ALA A 472 -13.79 16.84 -1.20
N ALA A 473 -14.53 16.04 -1.97
CA ALA A 473 -14.01 14.80 -2.57
C ALA A 473 -13.07 15.06 -3.77
N THR A 474 -13.28 16.17 -4.48
CA THR A 474 -12.48 16.58 -5.65
C THR A 474 -12.18 18.08 -5.60
N ALA A 475 -11.14 18.49 -6.32
CA ALA A 475 -10.79 19.89 -6.47
C ALA A 475 -11.90 20.62 -7.28
N PRO A 476 -12.57 21.64 -6.73
CA PRO A 476 -13.68 22.31 -7.41
C PRO A 476 -13.20 23.11 -8.63
N ALA A 477 -14.02 23.26 -9.67
CA ALA A 477 -13.70 24.20 -10.74
C ALA A 477 -13.83 25.65 -10.19
N ILE A 478 -12.89 26.52 -10.56
CA ILE A 478 -12.96 27.94 -10.22
C ILE A 478 -13.70 28.65 -11.36
N THR A 479 -14.78 29.33 -11.05
CA THR A 479 -15.46 30.21 -12.01
C THR A 479 -14.99 31.63 -11.81
N VAL A 480 -14.42 32.21 -12.87
CA VAL A 480 -14.02 33.62 -12.94
C VAL A 480 -15.24 34.42 -13.36
N MET A 481 -15.66 35.33 -12.49
CA MET A 481 -16.83 36.19 -12.68
C MET A 481 -16.36 37.62 -12.99
N ALA A 482 -16.95 38.26 -13.99
CA ALA A 482 -16.75 39.68 -14.27
C ALA A 482 -18.11 40.35 -14.52
N GLY A 483 -18.38 41.46 -13.83
CA GLY A 483 -19.67 42.15 -13.93
C GLY A 483 -20.89 41.28 -13.54
N GLY A 484 -20.69 40.24 -12.72
CA GLY A 484 -21.73 39.29 -12.32
C GLY A 484 -21.92 38.10 -13.27
N GLU A 485 -21.21 38.05 -14.39
CA GLU A 485 -21.31 36.97 -15.40
C GLU A 485 -20.09 36.05 -15.38
N PRO A 486 -20.25 34.74 -15.61
CA PRO A 486 -19.14 33.80 -15.72
C PRO A 486 -18.39 34.00 -17.04
N VAL A 487 -17.16 34.51 -16.97
CA VAL A 487 -16.35 34.82 -18.16
C VAL A 487 -15.28 33.77 -18.47
N GLN A 488 -14.89 32.96 -17.48
CA GLN A 488 -13.92 31.88 -17.65
C GLN A 488 -14.10 30.80 -16.57
N VAL A 489 -13.78 29.55 -16.89
CA VAL A 489 -13.66 28.47 -15.91
C VAL A 489 -12.22 27.98 -15.86
N LEU A 490 -11.63 27.97 -14.66
CA LEU A 490 -10.28 27.50 -14.39
C LEU A 490 -10.34 26.14 -13.67
N GLY A 491 -9.98 25.09 -14.40
CA GLY A 491 -9.84 23.74 -13.85
C GLY A 491 -8.54 23.54 -13.07
N ALA A 492 -8.58 22.64 -12.09
CA ALA A 492 -7.38 22.20 -11.37
C ALA A 492 -6.46 21.35 -12.29
N LEU A 493 -5.16 21.40 -12.03
CA LEU A 493 -4.19 20.46 -12.55
C LEU A 493 -4.38 19.07 -11.91
N ARG A 494 -3.68 18.05 -12.43
CA ARG A 494 -3.75 16.66 -11.92
C ARG A 494 -3.42 16.52 -10.43
N ASP A 495 -2.73 17.48 -9.86
CA ASP A 495 -2.31 17.53 -8.46
C ASP A 495 -3.21 18.43 -7.59
N GLY A 496 -4.33 18.91 -8.12
CA GLY A 496 -5.31 19.74 -7.40
C GLY A 496 -4.95 21.23 -7.30
N ARG A 497 -3.92 21.71 -7.99
CA ARG A 497 -3.50 23.13 -7.98
C ARG A 497 -4.00 23.90 -9.19
N TYR A 498 -4.17 25.22 -9.07
CA TYR A 498 -4.75 26.06 -10.11
C TYR A 498 -3.72 27.08 -10.64
N PRO A 499 -3.45 27.10 -11.95
CA PRO A 499 -2.46 28.01 -12.53
C PRO A 499 -3.03 29.42 -12.66
N LEU A 500 -2.66 30.32 -11.75
CA LEU A 500 -3.19 31.69 -11.68
C LEU A 500 -2.89 32.50 -12.95
N ARG A 501 -1.77 32.23 -13.62
CA ARG A 501 -1.41 32.94 -14.86
C ARG A 501 -2.46 32.79 -15.98
N ARG A 502 -3.28 31.73 -15.96
CA ARG A 502 -4.31 31.48 -16.99
C ARG A 502 -5.49 32.44 -16.95
N ILE A 503 -5.67 33.19 -15.86
CA ILE A 503 -6.76 34.15 -15.70
C ILE A 503 -6.30 35.61 -15.85
N LEU A 504 -5.01 35.83 -16.13
CA LEU A 504 -4.42 37.16 -16.27
C LEU A 504 -5.09 37.97 -17.38
N ASP A 505 -5.13 37.43 -18.60
CA ASP A 505 -5.66 38.16 -19.77
C ASP A 505 -7.15 38.47 -19.57
N THR A 506 -7.92 37.53 -19.01
CA THR A 506 -9.32 37.72 -18.67
C THR A 506 -9.51 38.82 -17.63
N ALA A 507 -8.72 38.82 -16.55
CA ALA A 507 -8.79 39.88 -15.54
C ALA A 507 -8.41 41.26 -16.11
N ALA A 508 -7.45 41.32 -17.03
CA ALA A 508 -7.01 42.54 -17.69
C ALA A 508 -8.09 43.13 -18.60
N VAL A 509 -8.74 42.30 -19.42
CA VAL A 509 -9.82 42.72 -20.33
C VAL A 509 -11.01 43.32 -19.55
N HIS A 510 -11.33 42.76 -18.38
CA HIS A 510 -12.48 43.17 -17.59
C HIS A 510 -12.17 44.19 -16.48
N GLY A 511 -10.90 44.61 -16.32
CA GLY A 511 -10.48 45.55 -15.28
C GLY A 511 -10.54 45.01 -13.84
N GLY A 512 -10.85 43.73 -13.67
CA GLY A 512 -11.04 43.04 -12.40
C GLY A 512 -11.90 41.80 -12.55
N ALA A 513 -11.86 40.90 -11.57
CA ALA A 513 -12.66 39.68 -11.55
C ALA A 513 -12.89 39.16 -10.13
N GLU A 514 -13.96 38.40 -9.92
CA GLU A 514 -14.16 37.60 -8.71
C GLU A 514 -13.92 36.12 -9.02
N LEU A 515 -13.23 35.42 -8.13
CA LEU A 515 -13.02 33.99 -8.25
C LEU A 515 -13.99 33.29 -7.29
N THR A 516 -14.83 32.45 -7.87
CA THR A 516 -15.89 31.73 -7.15
C THR A 516 -15.70 30.22 -7.28
N ILE A 517 -16.16 29.50 -6.27
CA ILE A 517 -16.35 28.05 -6.33
C ILE A 517 -17.79 27.73 -5.95
N THR A 518 -18.31 26.64 -6.50
CA THR A 518 -19.55 26.04 -6.05
C THR A 518 -19.21 24.91 -5.10
N VAL A 519 -19.72 24.98 -3.86
CA VAL A 519 -19.64 23.89 -2.88
C VAL A 519 -20.98 23.16 -2.80
N ASP A 520 -21.05 22.10 -1.98
CA ASP A 520 -22.21 21.22 -1.84
C ASP A 520 -23.55 21.99 -1.80
N GLU A 521 -24.59 21.37 -2.37
CA GLU A 521 -25.95 21.93 -2.52
C GLU A 521 -26.03 23.20 -3.40
N GLY A 522 -24.98 23.52 -4.15
CA GLY A 522 -24.99 24.62 -5.14
C GLY A 522 -24.61 25.97 -4.55
N THR A 523 -24.10 26.02 -3.32
CA THR A 523 -23.70 27.28 -2.68
C THR A 523 -22.48 27.86 -3.39
N VAL A 524 -22.62 29.07 -3.96
CA VAL A 524 -21.55 29.80 -4.63
C VAL A 524 -20.83 30.70 -3.62
N VAL A 525 -19.50 30.61 -3.58
CA VAL A 525 -18.67 31.41 -2.67
C VAL A 525 -17.56 32.13 -3.44
N THR A 526 -17.50 33.45 -3.25
CA THR A 526 -16.34 34.26 -3.65
C THR A 526 -15.22 34.05 -2.63
N PHE A 527 -14.14 33.40 -3.08
CA PHE A 527 -12.97 33.10 -2.25
C PHE A 527 -11.76 33.96 -2.60
N ALA A 528 -11.76 34.64 -3.74
CA ALA A 528 -10.73 35.61 -4.10
C ALA A 528 -11.30 36.71 -5.00
N THR A 529 -10.64 37.86 -5.02
CA THR A 529 -10.96 38.98 -5.90
C THR A 529 -9.68 39.47 -6.56
N VAL A 530 -9.70 39.67 -7.86
CA VAL A 530 -8.63 40.25 -8.65
C VAL A 530 -8.95 41.72 -8.90
N THR A 531 -8.09 42.61 -8.44
CA THR A 531 -8.17 44.04 -8.76
C THR A 531 -7.29 44.35 -9.97
N GLY A 532 -7.88 44.98 -10.99
CA GLY A 532 -7.13 45.61 -12.08
C GLY A 532 -6.51 46.92 -11.67
N ALA A 533 -5.34 47.23 -12.23
CA ALA A 533 -5.14 48.60 -12.67
C ALA A 533 -6.24 48.84 -13.70
N GLY A 534 -7.09 49.86 -13.50
CA GLY A 534 -8.11 50.20 -14.49
C GLY A 534 -7.48 50.29 -15.88
N PRO A 535 -8.24 50.07 -16.97
CA PRO A 535 -7.67 50.03 -18.31
C PRO A 535 -6.78 51.27 -18.45
N ALA A 536 -5.47 51.05 -18.59
CA ALA A 536 -4.60 52.11 -19.03
C ALA A 536 -5.21 52.54 -20.35
N ASN A 537 -5.75 53.77 -20.40
CA ASN A 537 -6.28 54.36 -21.62
C ASN A 537 -5.31 53.98 -22.72
N ASP A 538 -5.75 53.13 -23.64
CA ASP A 538 -4.91 52.64 -24.70
C ASP A 538 -4.44 53.89 -25.48
N PRO A 539 -3.13 54.21 -25.49
CA PRO A 539 -2.64 55.40 -26.18
C PRO A 539 -2.92 55.35 -27.69
N TRP A 540 -3.44 54.22 -28.19
CA TRP A 540 -3.83 53.99 -29.58
C TRP A 540 -5.33 54.09 -29.85
N THR A 541 -6.19 54.28 -28.83
CA THR A 541 -7.60 54.62 -29.07
C THR A 541 -7.75 56.10 -29.41
N VAL A 542 -7.44 56.43 -30.66
CA VAL A 542 -7.85 57.70 -31.28
C VAL A 542 -9.37 57.72 -31.33
N THR A 543 -9.96 58.60 -30.52
CA THR A 543 -11.35 59.02 -30.63
C THR A 543 -11.58 59.57 -32.04
N GLN A 544 -12.37 58.89 -32.87
CA GLN A 544 -12.99 59.53 -34.03
C GLN A 544 -14.29 60.21 -33.56
N ALA A 545 -14.35 61.51 -33.85
CA ALA A 545 -15.45 62.42 -33.56
C ALA A 545 -16.71 62.13 -34.36
#